data_AF-A0A3M0YR43-F1
#
_entry.id   AF-A0A3M0YR43-F1
#
_cell.length_a   1.000
_cell.length_b   1.000
_cell.length_c   1.000
_cell.angle_alpha   90.00
_cell.angle_beta   90.00
_cell.angle_gamma   90.00
#
_symmetry.space_group_name_H-M   'P 1'
#
loop_
_entity.id
_entity.type
_entity.pdbx_description
1 polymer ?
#
loop_
_entity_poly.entity_id
_entity_poly.type
_entity_poly.pdbx_seq_one_letter_code
_entity_poly.pdbx_strand_id
1 'polypeptide(L)'
;MKPDVAAAIRDLLFEHDEVVIPGLGAFEATYLPATVDHVQGHLMPPSRKISFNASLTIDDGRLAAWLIERYGLSANEAQEVIQQYVQEVKDQLARKESWELPHLGKLYRDYEGNYRFEQRATKFQVASFGLPEFDARPVVAATPE
;
A
#
# COMPACT_ATOMS: atom_id res chain seq x y z
N MET A 1 6.23 -25.11 0.71
CA MET A 1 6.45 -23.65 0.81
C MET A 1 5.12 -23.06 1.28
N LYS A 2 5.08 -22.33 2.40
CA LYS A 2 3.80 -21.77 2.87
C LYS A 2 3.40 -20.61 1.95
N PRO A 3 2.13 -20.53 1.50
CA PRO A 3 1.66 -19.39 0.72
C PRO A 3 1.73 -18.12 1.57
N ASP A 4 2.37 -17.08 1.03
CA ASP A 4 2.55 -15.81 1.72
C ASP A 4 1.60 -14.76 1.11
N VAL A 5 0.47 -14.58 1.78
CA VAL A 5 -0.57 -13.63 1.36
C VAL A 5 -0.10 -12.18 1.54
N ALA A 6 0.76 -11.89 2.53
CA ALA A 6 1.30 -10.55 2.73
C ALA A 6 2.20 -10.14 1.56
N ALA A 7 3.05 -11.06 1.08
CA ALA A 7 3.87 -10.83 -0.10
C ALA A 7 3.01 -10.64 -1.36
N ALA A 8 1.93 -11.41 -1.52
CA ALA A 8 0.98 -11.25 -2.62
C ALA A 8 0.36 -9.85 -2.64
N ILE A 9 -0.13 -9.37 -1.49
CA ILE A 9 -0.73 -8.04 -1.36
C ILE A 9 0.28 -6.94 -1.71
N ARG A 10 1.52 -7.05 -1.21
CA ARG A 10 2.59 -6.10 -1.51
C ARG A 10 2.89 -6.04 -3.00
N ASP A 11 3.13 -7.20 -3.62
CA ASP A 11 3.54 -7.27 -5.02
C ASP A 11 2.40 -6.75 -5.91
N LEU A 12 1.15 -7.13 -5.63
CA LEU A 12 -0.02 -6.62 -6.34
C LEU A 12 -0.21 -5.10 -6.16
N LEU A 13 0.05 -4.52 -4.99
CA LEU A 13 -0.01 -3.06 -4.78
C LEU A 13 1.16 -2.30 -5.43
N PHE A 14 2.23 -3.00 -5.78
CA PHE A 14 3.32 -2.43 -6.56
C PHE A 14 2.96 -2.34 -8.04
N GLU A 15 2.36 -3.41 -8.58
CA GLU A 15 1.98 -3.54 -9.99
C GLU A 15 0.63 -2.86 -10.32
N HIS A 16 -0.29 -2.81 -9.35
CA HIS A 16 -1.64 -2.29 -9.52
C HIS A 16 -1.98 -1.24 -8.47
N ASP A 17 -2.95 -0.40 -8.81
CA ASP A 17 -3.43 0.67 -7.94
C ASP A 17 -4.46 0.18 -6.91
N GLU A 18 -5.00 -1.03 -7.06
CA GLU A 18 -6.00 -1.59 -6.14
C GLU A 18 -5.77 -3.09 -5.93
N VAL A 19 -5.93 -3.52 -4.66
CA VAL A 19 -5.93 -4.93 -4.27
C VAL A 19 -7.06 -5.19 -3.29
N VAL A 20 -7.98 -6.06 -3.68
CA VAL A 20 -9.09 -6.47 -2.83
C VAL A 20 -8.70 -7.72 -2.05
N ILE A 21 -8.99 -7.73 -0.76
CA ILE A 21 -8.78 -8.85 0.14
C ILE A 21 -10.17 -9.34 0.58
N PRO A 22 -10.64 -10.47 0.03
CA PRO A 22 -11.94 -11.05 0.34
C PRO A 22 -12.17 -11.19 1.85
N GLY A 23 -13.22 -10.56 2.34
CA GLY A 23 -13.60 -10.59 3.75
C GLY A 23 -12.85 -9.60 4.65
N LEU A 24 -11.81 -8.89 4.18
CA LEU A 24 -11.14 -7.83 4.95
C LEU A 24 -11.53 -6.43 4.45
N GLY A 25 -11.38 -6.19 3.13
CA GLY A 25 -11.54 -4.89 2.49
C GLY A 25 -10.58 -4.73 1.31
N ALA A 26 -10.40 -3.51 0.81
CA ALA A 26 -9.48 -3.22 -0.29
C ALA A 26 -8.38 -2.24 0.14
N PHE A 27 -7.20 -2.42 -0.45
CA PHE A 27 -6.12 -1.46 -0.43
C PHE A 27 -6.08 -0.72 -1.76
N GLU A 28 -6.03 0.61 -1.70
CA GLU A 28 -5.96 1.50 -2.85
C GLU A 28 -4.66 2.32 -2.77
N ALA A 29 -3.81 2.20 -3.79
CA ALA A 29 -2.61 3.00 -3.98
C ALA A 29 -2.94 4.19 -4.89
N THR A 30 -3.15 5.36 -4.29
CA THR A 30 -3.38 6.61 -5.01
C THR A 30 -2.06 7.28 -5.39
N TYR A 31 -1.88 7.57 -6.67
CA TYR A 31 -0.75 8.37 -7.15
C TYR A 31 -0.85 9.82 -6.65
N LEU A 32 0.22 10.30 -6.03
CA LEU A 32 0.42 11.69 -5.64
C LEU A 32 1.47 12.32 -6.57
N PRO A 33 1.12 13.36 -7.33
CA PRO A 33 2.05 14.03 -8.21
C PRO A 33 3.16 14.73 -7.42
N ALA A 34 4.30 14.95 -8.08
CA ALA A 34 5.37 15.76 -7.52
C ALA A 34 4.85 17.16 -7.22
N THR A 35 5.00 17.61 -5.97
CA THR A 35 4.57 18.94 -5.55
C THR A 35 5.78 19.75 -5.15
N VAL A 36 5.82 21.00 -5.60
CA VAL A 36 6.82 21.97 -5.12
C VAL A 36 6.27 22.56 -3.83
N ASP A 37 6.91 22.27 -2.70
CA ASP A 37 6.61 23.00 -1.47
C ASP A 37 7.23 24.40 -1.60
N HIS A 38 6.40 25.39 -1.92
CA HIS A 38 6.83 26.78 -2.10
C HIS A 38 7.24 27.45 -0.78
N VAL A 39 6.90 26.87 0.38
CA VAL A 39 7.25 27.40 1.70
C VAL A 39 8.66 26.96 2.10
N GLN A 40 9.05 25.73 1.77
CA GLN A 40 10.38 25.19 2.11
C GLN A 40 11.34 25.07 0.91
N GLY A 41 10.89 25.32 -0.32
CA GLY A 41 11.72 25.19 -1.52
C GLY A 41 12.06 23.74 -1.88
N HIS A 42 11.34 22.77 -1.31
CA HIS A 42 11.59 21.35 -1.52
C HIS A 42 10.72 20.79 -2.66
N LEU A 43 11.36 20.09 -3.59
CA LEU A 43 10.68 19.30 -4.61
C LEU A 43 10.31 17.95 -3.99
N MET A 44 9.03 17.74 -3.69
CA MET A 44 8.57 16.42 -3.28
C MET A 44 8.43 15.54 -4.53
N PRO A 45 9.16 14.41 -4.64
CA PRO A 45 9.03 13.51 -5.78
C PRO A 45 7.63 12.88 -5.83
N PRO A 46 7.20 12.35 -6.99
CA PRO A 46 5.93 11.67 -7.08
C PRO A 46 5.92 10.45 -6.14
N SER A 47 4.84 10.30 -5.39
CA SER A 47 4.71 9.24 -4.37
C SER A 47 3.38 8.50 -4.53
N ARG A 48 3.26 7.31 -3.93
CA ARG A 48 1.97 6.63 -3.83
C ARG A 48 1.50 6.61 -2.38
N LYS A 49 0.27 7.06 -2.17
CA LYS A 49 -0.41 6.97 -0.88
C LYS A 49 -1.27 5.72 -0.86
N ILE A 50 -1.04 4.85 0.12
CA ILE A 50 -1.84 3.64 0.30
C ILE A 50 -2.94 3.94 1.32
N SER A 51 -4.19 3.68 0.93
CA SER A 51 -5.36 3.79 1.78
C SER A 51 -6.04 2.44 1.89
N PHE A 52 -6.78 2.23 3.00
CA PHE A 52 -7.55 1.01 3.21
C PHE A 52 -9.04 1.34 3.32
N ASN A 53 -9.86 0.58 2.61
CA ASN A 53 -11.30 0.72 2.58
C ASN A 53 -11.97 -0.62 2.90
N ALA A 54 -12.50 -0.74 4.12
CA ALA A 54 -13.20 -1.95 4.58
C ALA A 54 -14.54 -2.21 3.85
N SER A 55 -15.14 -1.17 3.25
CA SER A 55 -16.42 -1.26 2.56
C SER A 55 -16.28 -1.79 1.13
N LEU A 56 -15.07 -1.74 0.56
CA LEU A 56 -14.81 -2.23 -0.80
C LEU A 56 -14.43 -3.72 -0.73
N THR A 57 -15.38 -4.56 -1.12
CA THR A 57 -15.27 -6.03 -1.04
C THR A 57 -15.46 -6.73 -2.38
N ILE A 58 -15.59 -5.97 -3.46
CA ILE A 58 -15.78 -6.49 -4.82
C ILE A 58 -14.44 -7.09 -5.27
N ASP A 59 -14.27 -8.38 -5.03
CA ASP A 59 -13.08 -9.12 -5.41
C ASP A 59 -13.10 -9.41 -6.91
N ASP A 60 -12.09 -8.92 -7.63
CA ASP A 60 -11.84 -9.21 -9.03
C ASP A 60 -10.96 -10.47 -9.23
N GLY A 61 -10.63 -11.17 -8.13
CA GLY A 61 -9.95 -12.44 -8.12
C GLY A 61 -8.43 -12.32 -8.28
N ARG A 62 -7.85 -11.11 -8.30
CA ARG A 62 -6.40 -10.94 -8.51
C ARG A 62 -5.55 -11.58 -7.42
N LEU A 63 -5.95 -11.43 -6.16
CA LEU A 63 -5.21 -12.03 -5.05
C LEU A 63 -5.19 -13.57 -5.15
N ALA A 64 -6.34 -14.17 -5.48
CA ALA A 64 -6.44 -15.61 -5.68
C ALA A 64 -5.63 -16.07 -6.91
N ALA A 65 -5.73 -15.35 -8.03
CA ALA A 65 -4.96 -15.65 -9.24
C ALA A 65 -3.45 -15.62 -8.99
N TRP A 66 -2.96 -14.62 -8.27
CA TRP A 66 -1.53 -14.51 -7.93
C TRP A 66 -1.05 -15.72 -7.10
N LEU A 67 -1.85 -16.17 -6.13
CA LEU A 67 -1.53 -17.35 -5.33
C LEU A 67 -1.55 -18.65 -6.16
N ILE A 68 -2.51 -18.79 -7.06
CA ILE A 68 -2.61 -19.93 -7.99
C ILE A 68 -1.37 -19.99 -8.88
N GLU A 69 -1.00 -18.87 -9.51
CA GLU A 69 0.15 -18.82 -10.44
C GLU A 69 1.47 -19.08 -9.72
N ARG A 70 1.66 -18.53 -8.51
CA ARG A 70 2.95 -18.59 -7.81
C ARG A 70 3.16 -19.87 -7.00
N TYR A 71 2.08 -20.45 -6.47
CA TYR A 71 2.16 -21.62 -5.60
C TYR A 71 1.53 -22.88 -6.22
N GLY A 72 0.93 -22.79 -7.42
CA GLY A 72 0.30 -23.92 -8.10
C GLY A 72 -0.95 -24.42 -7.40
N LEU A 73 -1.65 -23.56 -6.67
CA LEU A 73 -2.84 -23.90 -5.91
C LEU A 73 -4.07 -24.02 -6.83
N SER A 74 -5.06 -24.81 -6.44
CA SER A 74 -6.40 -24.72 -7.01
C SER A 74 -7.12 -23.44 -6.54
N ALA A 75 -8.17 -23.04 -7.24
CA ALA A 75 -8.99 -21.89 -6.85
C ALA A 75 -9.56 -22.03 -5.42
N ASN A 76 -10.00 -23.22 -5.04
CA ASN A 76 -10.50 -23.48 -3.69
C ASN A 76 -9.40 -23.36 -2.64
N GLU A 77 -8.22 -23.95 -2.89
CA GLU A 77 -7.09 -23.85 -1.96
C GLU A 77 -6.62 -22.41 -1.79
N ALA A 78 -6.56 -21.62 -2.88
CA ALA A 78 -6.20 -20.22 -2.81
C ALA A 78 -7.22 -19.41 -1.99
N GLN A 79 -8.53 -19.67 -2.17
CA GLN A 79 -9.57 -19.04 -1.36
C GLN A 79 -9.48 -19.43 0.12
N GLU A 80 -9.25 -20.70 0.44
CA GLU A 80 -9.09 -21.16 1.82
C GLU A 80 -7.88 -20.50 2.49
N VAL A 81 -6.75 -20.41 1.78
CA VAL A 81 -5.54 -19.73 2.27
C VAL A 81 -5.82 -18.26 2.55
N ILE A 82 -6.50 -17.56 1.63
CA ILE A 82 -6.87 -16.15 1.84
C ILE A 82 -7.79 -16.02 3.05
N GLN A 83 -8.82 -16.87 3.16
CA GLN A 83 -9.78 -16.80 4.26
C GLN A 83 -9.12 -17.06 5.62
N GLN A 84 -8.26 -18.07 5.71
CA GLN A 84 -7.50 -18.36 6.93
C GLN A 84 -6.63 -17.18 7.32
N TYR A 85 -5.89 -16.61 6.35
CA TYR A 85 -5.05 -15.44 6.59
C TYR A 85 -5.87 -14.23 7.07
N VAL A 86 -7.00 -13.95 6.43
CA VAL A 86 -7.90 -12.86 6.81
C VAL A 86 -8.47 -13.06 8.20
N GLN A 87 -8.79 -14.30 8.57
CA GLN A 87 -9.29 -14.61 9.91
C GLN A 87 -8.22 -14.36 10.97
N GLU A 88 -6.97 -14.77 10.73
CA GLU A 88 -5.83 -14.48 11.62
C GLU A 88 -5.63 -12.97 11.81
N VAL A 89 -5.68 -12.21 10.72
CA VAL A 89 -5.57 -10.74 10.75
C VAL A 89 -6.71 -10.10 11.52
N LYS A 90 -7.96 -10.55 11.30
CA LYS A 90 -9.13 -10.05 12.04
C LYS A 90 -9.03 -10.34 13.52
N ASP A 91 -8.58 -11.54 13.90
CA ASP A 91 -8.43 -11.93 15.29
C ASP A 91 -7.35 -11.09 15.99
N GLN A 92 -6.26 -10.78 15.28
CA GLN A 92 -5.22 -9.86 15.75
C GLN A 92 -5.79 -8.44 15.95
N LEU A 93 -6.51 -7.91 14.96
CA LEU A 93 -7.13 -6.57 15.03
C LEU A 93 -8.23 -6.49 16.10
N ALA A 94 -8.94 -7.58 16.37
CA ALA A 94 -9.95 -7.67 17.42
C ALA A 94 -9.34 -7.60 18.84
N ARG A 95 -8.09 -8.05 19.00
CA ARG A 95 -7.32 -7.96 20.25
C ARG A 95 -6.76 -6.55 20.52
N LYS A 96 -7.16 -5.55 19.72
CA LYS A 96 -6.61 -4.18 19.71
C LYS A 96 -5.12 -4.13 19.37
N GLU A 97 -4.62 -5.15 18.69
CA GLU A 97 -3.28 -5.15 18.12
C GLU A 97 -3.31 -4.50 16.72
N SER A 98 -2.13 -4.13 16.23
CA SER A 98 -1.96 -3.69 14.85
C SER A 98 -1.41 -4.83 14.00
N TRP A 99 -1.99 -5.03 12.82
CA TRP A 99 -1.43 -5.92 11.81
C TRP A 99 -0.41 -5.16 10.95
N GLU A 100 0.84 -5.58 10.97
CA GLU A 100 1.90 -4.94 10.17
C GLU A 100 2.04 -5.62 8.80
N LEU A 101 1.95 -4.82 7.74
CA LEU A 101 2.31 -5.18 6.38
C LEU A 101 3.75 -4.71 6.11
N PRO A 102 4.72 -5.63 5.95
CA PRO A 102 6.11 -5.28 5.70
C PRO A 102 6.25 -4.31 4.53
N HIS A 103 7.01 -3.24 4.72
CA HIS A 103 7.28 -2.18 3.72
C HIS A 103 6.09 -1.32 3.28
N LEU A 104 4.86 -1.60 3.72
CA LEU A 104 3.69 -0.76 3.44
C LEU A 104 3.32 0.07 4.66
N GLY A 105 3.03 -0.58 5.80
CA GLY A 105 2.46 0.11 6.95
C GLY A 105 1.80 -0.84 7.94
N LYS A 106 0.93 -0.31 8.79
CA LYS A 106 0.17 -1.09 9.77
C LYS A 106 -1.32 -0.77 9.68
N LEU A 107 -2.14 -1.80 9.75
CA LEU A 107 -3.58 -1.71 9.90
C LEU A 107 -3.93 -1.86 11.38
N TYR A 108 -4.84 -1.05 11.88
CA TYR A 108 -5.32 -1.11 13.26
C TYR A 108 -6.78 -0.66 13.33
N ARG A 109 -7.44 -0.89 14.47
CA ARG A 109 -8.78 -0.33 14.74
C ARG A 109 -8.65 0.92 15.59
N ASP A 110 -9.30 2.00 15.19
CA ASP A 110 -9.37 3.22 16.00
C ASP A 110 -10.31 3.05 17.20
N TYR A 111 -10.43 4.09 18.03
CA TYR A 111 -11.28 4.08 19.23
C TYR A 111 -12.77 3.91 18.91
N GLU A 112 -13.19 4.21 17.68
CA GLU A 112 -14.56 4.02 17.16
C GLU A 112 -14.76 2.62 16.57
N GLY A 113 -13.70 1.80 16.53
CA GLY A 113 -13.72 0.45 15.98
C GLY A 113 -13.59 0.39 14.46
N ASN A 114 -13.28 1.52 13.80
CA ASN A 114 -13.08 1.58 12.36
C ASN A 114 -11.66 1.16 12.00
N TYR A 115 -11.50 0.52 10.85
CA TYR A 115 -10.17 0.17 10.34
C TYR A 115 -9.44 1.43 9.87
N ARG A 116 -8.20 1.59 10.33
CA ARG A 116 -7.28 2.66 9.95
C ARG A 116 -5.97 2.06 9.50
N PHE A 117 -5.46 2.56 8.39
CA PHE A 117 -4.16 2.17 7.87
C PHE A 117 -3.17 3.33 8.00
N GLU A 118 -2.05 3.07 8.66
CA GLU A 118 -0.93 4.00 8.78
C GLU A 118 0.23 3.49 7.92
N GLN A 119 0.46 4.16 6.80
CA GLN A 119 1.59 3.87 5.91
C GLN A 119 2.91 4.22 6.60
N ARG A 120 3.83 3.25 6.72
CA ARG A 120 5.17 3.48 7.30
C ARG A 120 6.18 3.95 6.26
N ALA A 121 5.98 3.65 4.98
CA ALA A 121 6.92 4.00 3.93
C ALA A 121 6.61 5.38 3.32
N THR A 122 7.50 6.34 3.55
CA THR A 122 7.52 7.64 2.83
C THR A 122 7.93 7.48 1.35
N LYS A 123 8.38 6.29 0.92
CA LYS A 123 8.99 6.06 -0.39
C LYS A 123 8.45 4.81 -1.09
N PHE A 124 7.13 4.69 -1.27
CA PHE A 124 6.57 3.78 -2.29
C PHE A 124 6.77 4.43 -3.68
N GLN A 125 8.04 4.55 -4.09
CA GLN A 125 8.46 5.19 -5.33
C GLN A 125 8.52 4.15 -6.44
N VAL A 126 7.65 4.27 -7.45
CA VAL A 126 7.71 3.43 -8.65
C VAL A 126 8.70 3.98 -9.69
N ALA A 127 9.15 5.23 -9.59
CA ALA A 127 10.22 5.74 -10.43
C ALA A 127 10.91 6.95 -9.81
N SER A 128 12.05 6.74 -9.16
CA SER A 128 13.08 7.77 -9.03
C SER A 128 14.45 7.12 -9.29
N PHE A 129 14.54 6.33 -10.35
CA PHE A 129 15.82 6.08 -11.01
C PHE A 129 16.21 7.37 -11.75
N GLY A 130 16.88 8.31 -11.05
CA GLY A 130 17.62 9.36 -11.76
C GLY A 130 17.83 10.70 -11.07
N LEU A 131 17.12 11.05 -9.99
CA LEU A 131 17.30 12.36 -9.35
C LEU A 131 17.52 12.19 -7.84
N PRO A 132 18.74 12.41 -7.32
CA PRO A 132 18.89 12.71 -5.91
C PRO A 132 18.11 13.99 -5.56
N GLU A 133 17.58 14.08 -4.35
CA GLU A 133 17.08 15.34 -3.77
C GLU A 133 18.15 16.42 -3.99
N PHE A 134 17.84 17.43 -4.80
CA PHE A 134 18.75 18.54 -5.05
C PHE A 134 18.15 19.81 -4.46
N ASP A 135 18.94 20.50 -3.63
CA ASP A 135 18.63 21.84 -3.14
C ASP A 135 18.59 22.81 -4.32
N ALA A 136 17.40 23.08 -4.86
CA ALA A 136 17.21 24.12 -5.85
C ALA A 136 17.30 25.50 -5.15
N ARG A 137 18.52 26.06 -5.09
CA ARG A 137 18.70 27.45 -4.66
C ARG A 137 18.10 28.38 -5.73
N PRO A 138 17.18 29.29 -5.39
CA PRO A 138 16.66 30.24 -6.36
C PRO A 138 17.78 31.14 -6.86
N VAL A 139 17.99 31.17 -8.19
CA VAL A 139 18.87 32.15 -8.82
C VAL A 139 18.09 33.45 -8.94
N VAL A 140 18.48 34.43 -8.12
CA VAL A 140 17.98 35.80 -8.25
C VAL A 140 18.50 36.34 -9.58
N ALA A 141 17.59 36.65 -10.50
CA ALA A 141 17.96 37.29 -11.76
C ALA A 141 18.65 38.62 -11.46
N ALA A 142 19.88 38.79 -11.94
CA ALA A 142 20.55 40.08 -11.87
C ALA A 142 19.81 41.05 -12.79
N THR A 143 19.24 42.10 -12.20
CA THR A 143 18.68 43.24 -12.93
C THR A 143 19.79 43.88 -13.77
N PRO A 144 19.63 44.03 -15.09
CA PRO A 144 20.56 44.85 -15.87
C PRO A 144 20.30 46.34 -15.58
N GLU A 145 21.38 47.07 -15.25
CA GLU A 145 21.43 48.55 -15.24
C GLU A 145 21.38 49.13 -16.66
#